data_AF-A0A914C3H0-F1
#
_entry.id   AF-A0A914C3H0-F1
#
_cell.length_a   1.000
_cell.length_b   1.000
_cell.length_c   1.000
_cell.angle_alpha   90.00
_cell.angle_beta   90.00
_cell.angle_gamma   90.00
#
_symmetry.space_group_name_H-M   'P 1'
#
loop_
_entity.id
_entity.type
_entity.pdbx_description
1 polymer ?
#
loop_
_entity_poly.entity_id
_entity_poly.type
_entity_poly.pdbx_seq_one_letter_code
_entity_poly.pdbx_strand_id
1 'polypeptide(L)'
;NTNGFVLGDKSKYSIAINAQPGDVLRILVENHGRGDNGVTSYDNKKGLKENVSLDGVPLKNWYSCGINLTKASIDSLSTSFFAENNEVVLPDKAVSAPGVYIGQFSADVLTDTFFDSRGWGKGQLFINGYNLGRYWPLAGPQMTLYVPKPYIQKTNTILLIELNGAQQNYANFSNHAVWTN
;
A
#
# COMPACT_ATOMS: atom_id res chain seq x y z
N ASN A 1 14.67 -11.02 -10.11
CA ASN A 1 14.06 -9.81 -10.70
C ASN A 1 12.55 -9.99 -10.81
N THR A 2 11.79 -9.67 -9.76
CA THR A 2 10.33 -9.63 -9.84
C THR A 2 9.91 -8.24 -10.29
N ASN A 3 9.63 -8.07 -11.57
CA ASN A 3 8.92 -6.90 -12.07
C ASN A 3 7.47 -7.04 -11.58
N GLY A 4 7.12 -6.34 -10.50
CA GLY A 4 5.74 -6.25 -10.05
C GLY A 4 4.95 -5.38 -11.02
N PHE A 5 3.77 -5.82 -11.42
CA PHE A 5 2.87 -5.04 -12.26
C PHE A 5 1.54 -4.84 -11.54
N VAL A 6 0.91 -3.68 -11.79
CA VAL A 6 -0.37 -3.32 -11.17
C VAL A 6 -1.45 -3.35 -12.24
N LEU A 7 -2.46 -4.18 -12.01
CA LEU A 7 -3.71 -4.14 -12.76
C LEU A 7 -4.75 -3.40 -11.90
N GLY A 8 -4.99 -2.13 -12.21
CA GLY A 8 -5.91 -1.26 -11.46
C GLY A 8 -7.13 -0.79 -12.25
N ASP A 9 -7.19 -1.05 -13.56
CA ASP A 9 -8.24 -0.57 -14.45
C ASP A 9 -9.24 -1.70 -14.76
N LYS A 10 -10.54 -1.42 -14.54
CA LYS A 10 -11.63 -2.36 -14.82
C LYS A 10 -11.73 -2.76 -16.30
N SER A 11 -11.10 -2.03 -17.20
CA SER A 11 -11.08 -2.31 -18.65
C SER A 11 -9.95 -3.26 -19.09
N LYS A 12 -9.00 -3.59 -18.21
CA LYS A 12 -7.84 -4.43 -18.54
C LYS A 12 -7.86 -5.75 -17.78
N TYR A 13 -8.12 -6.84 -18.52
CA TYR A 13 -8.14 -8.21 -18.00
C TYR A 13 -6.86 -9.01 -18.31
N SER A 14 -5.91 -8.41 -19.01
CA SER A 14 -4.68 -9.05 -19.44
C SER A 14 -3.49 -8.10 -19.30
N ILE A 15 -2.31 -8.68 -19.10
CA ILE A 15 -1.04 -7.97 -19.07
C ILE A 15 0.03 -8.85 -19.72
N ALA A 16 0.87 -8.23 -20.53
CA ALA A 16 2.05 -8.90 -21.06
C ALA A 16 3.11 -9.01 -19.95
N ILE A 17 3.60 -10.22 -19.72
CA ILE A 17 4.72 -10.49 -18.82
C ILE A 17 5.85 -11.13 -19.61
N ASN A 18 7.09 -10.87 -19.22
CA ASN A 18 8.23 -11.64 -19.69
C ASN A 18 8.50 -12.74 -18.65
N ALA A 19 8.30 -14.00 -19.03
CA ALA A 19 8.42 -15.14 -18.14
C ALA A 19 9.10 -16.31 -18.85
N GLN A 20 9.86 -17.09 -18.09
CA GLN A 20 10.50 -18.33 -18.52
C GLN A 20 9.91 -19.53 -17.76
N PRO A 21 10.01 -20.76 -18.31
CA PRO A 21 9.62 -21.95 -17.57
C PRO A 21 10.35 -22.03 -16.21
N GLY A 22 9.57 -22.19 -15.13
CA GLY A 22 10.10 -22.23 -13.75
C GLY A 22 9.99 -20.90 -13.00
N ASP A 23 9.66 -19.79 -13.66
CA ASP A 23 9.42 -18.52 -12.99
C ASP A 23 8.21 -18.58 -12.04
N VAL A 24 8.29 -17.83 -10.95
CA VAL A 24 7.22 -17.74 -9.95
C VAL A 24 6.34 -16.53 -10.24
N LEU A 25 5.11 -16.78 -10.68
CA LEU A 25 4.08 -15.74 -10.79
C LEU A 25 3.50 -15.41 -9.40
N ARG A 26 3.53 -14.13 -9.04
CA ARG A 26 2.88 -13.60 -7.83
C ARG A 26 1.84 -12.55 -8.23
N ILE A 27 0.63 -12.67 -7.68
CA ILE A 27 -0.45 -11.72 -7.90
C ILE A 27 -0.88 -11.18 -6.54
N LEU A 28 -0.64 -9.89 -6.31
CA LEU A 28 -1.20 -9.16 -5.18
C LEU A 28 -2.58 -8.64 -5.56
N VAL A 29 -3.62 -9.06 -4.82
CA VAL A 29 -4.99 -8.60 -5.07
C VAL A 29 -5.46 -7.68 -3.96
N GLU A 30 -5.74 -6.43 -4.29
CA GLU A 30 -6.29 -5.45 -3.36
C GLU A 30 -7.82 -5.48 -3.37
N ASN A 31 -8.44 -5.61 -2.19
CA ASN A 31 -9.88 -5.40 -2.03
C ASN A 31 -10.17 -3.92 -1.69
N HIS A 32 -10.78 -3.17 -2.62
CA HIS A 32 -11.12 -1.74 -2.45
C HIS A 32 -12.38 -1.46 -1.62
N GLY A 33 -12.98 -2.49 -1.04
CA GLY A 33 -14.27 -2.38 -0.36
C GLY A 33 -15.37 -3.08 -1.15
N ARG A 34 -16.40 -3.49 -0.41
CA ARG A 34 -17.59 -4.14 -0.93
C ARG A 34 -18.64 -3.08 -1.23
N GLY A 35 -19.44 -3.31 -2.28
CA GLY A 35 -20.61 -2.46 -2.53
C GLY A 35 -21.59 -2.60 -1.36
N ASP A 36 -22.16 -1.49 -0.92
CA ASP A 36 -23.09 -1.41 0.23
C ASP A 36 -24.54 -1.23 -0.24
N ASN A 37 -24.88 -1.72 -1.43
CA ASN A 37 -26.19 -1.55 -2.05
C ASN A 37 -27.18 -2.66 -1.65
N GLY A 38 -26.98 -3.32 -0.50
CA GLY A 38 -27.86 -4.38 0.01
C GLY A 38 -27.85 -5.68 -0.82
N VAL A 39 -27.04 -5.79 -1.88
CA VAL A 39 -26.90 -7.01 -2.68
C VAL A 39 -26.00 -7.99 -1.96
N THR A 40 -26.62 -8.95 -1.26
CA THR A 40 -25.93 -10.02 -0.54
C THR A 40 -25.89 -11.30 -1.38
N SER A 41 -25.00 -11.36 -2.37
CA SER A 41 -24.67 -12.64 -3.02
C SER A 41 -23.34 -12.53 -3.78
N TYR A 42 -22.92 -13.66 -4.36
CA TYR A 42 -21.69 -13.98 -5.09
C TYR A 42 -20.95 -12.81 -5.77
N ASP A 43 -21.66 -11.82 -6.32
CA ASP A 43 -21.12 -10.65 -7.01
C ASP A 43 -20.21 -9.75 -6.16
N ASN A 44 -20.32 -9.82 -4.83
CA ASN A 44 -19.50 -9.03 -3.92
C ASN A 44 -18.24 -9.77 -3.41
N LYS A 45 -17.97 -10.99 -3.91
CA LYS A 45 -16.70 -11.69 -3.67
C LYS A 45 -15.56 -10.92 -4.34
N LYS A 46 -14.42 -10.87 -3.66
CA LYS A 46 -13.21 -10.15 -4.07
C LYS A 46 -12.08 -11.15 -4.25
N GLY A 47 -11.02 -10.77 -4.94
CA GLY A 47 -9.96 -11.69 -5.35
C GLY A 47 -10.05 -12.04 -6.83
N LEU A 48 -9.32 -13.07 -7.21
CA LEU A 48 -9.43 -13.69 -8.53
C LEU A 48 -10.72 -14.51 -8.58
N LYS A 49 -11.70 -14.04 -9.37
CA LYS A 49 -13.01 -14.69 -9.50
C LYS A 49 -13.03 -15.79 -10.58
N GLU A 50 -12.09 -15.72 -11.50
CA GLU A 50 -11.96 -16.62 -12.65
C GLU A 50 -10.52 -17.12 -12.76
N ASN A 51 -10.29 -18.07 -13.67
CA ASN A 51 -8.97 -18.61 -13.93
C ASN A 51 -8.03 -17.53 -14.49
N VAL A 52 -6.78 -17.56 -14.04
CA VAL A 52 -5.70 -16.83 -14.69
C VAL A 52 -5.10 -17.74 -15.76
N SER A 53 -4.99 -17.26 -17.00
CA SER A 53 -4.38 -17.98 -18.11
C SER A 53 -3.11 -17.30 -18.60
N LEU A 54 -2.12 -18.09 -19.01
CA LEU A 54 -0.95 -17.64 -19.76
C LEU A 54 -1.07 -18.16 -21.19
N ASP A 55 -1.06 -17.26 -22.17
CA ASP A 55 -1.25 -17.58 -23.60
C ASP A 55 -2.47 -18.49 -23.86
N GLY A 56 -3.58 -18.21 -23.18
CA GLY A 56 -4.84 -18.96 -23.29
C GLY A 56 -4.90 -20.27 -22.50
N VAL A 57 -3.79 -20.71 -21.89
CA VAL A 57 -3.74 -21.93 -21.07
C VAL A 57 -3.96 -21.60 -19.59
N PRO A 58 -4.99 -22.16 -18.93
CA PRO A 58 -5.23 -21.91 -17.50
C PRO A 58 -4.08 -22.38 -16.61
N LEU A 59 -3.58 -21.47 -15.75
CA LEU A 59 -2.57 -21.77 -14.74
C LEU A 59 -3.20 -22.48 -13.53
N LYS A 60 -2.49 -23.47 -13.00
CA LYS A 60 -2.95 -24.34 -11.89
C LYS A 60 -1.96 -24.28 -10.72
N ASN A 61 -2.30 -24.96 -9.61
CA ASN A 61 -1.45 -25.13 -8.43
C ASN A 61 -1.12 -23.81 -7.70
N TRP A 62 -2.16 -23.00 -7.48
CA TRP A 62 -2.04 -21.74 -6.76
C TRP A 62 -1.84 -21.93 -5.27
N TYR A 63 -0.88 -21.19 -4.71
CA TYR A 63 -0.82 -20.90 -3.28
C TYR A 63 -1.47 -19.54 -3.03
N SER A 64 -2.40 -19.49 -2.08
CA SER A 64 -3.08 -18.26 -1.69
C SER A 64 -2.85 -18.00 -0.20
N CYS A 65 -2.48 -16.77 0.14
CA CYS A 65 -2.37 -16.31 1.52
C CYS A 65 -2.97 -14.91 1.66
N GLY A 66 -3.62 -14.67 2.79
CA GLY A 66 -4.00 -13.32 3.19
C GLY A 66 -2.80 -12.58 3.76
N ILE A 67 -2.73 -11.28 3.53
CA ILE A 67 -1.76 -10.41 4.20
C ILE A 67 -2.38 -9.93 5.51
N ASN A 68 -1.76 -10.30 6.63
CA ASN A 68 -2.21 -9.86 7.96
C ASN A 68 -1.73 -8.42 8.20
N LEU A 69 -2.66 -7.48 8.19
CA LEU A 69 -2.43 -6.04 8.41
C LEU A 69 -2.93 -5.59 9.80
N THR A 70 -2.93 -6.48 10.79
CA THR A 70 -3.21 -6.11 12.18
C THR A 70 -2.10 -5.22 12.74
N LYS A 71 -2.43 -4.42 13.77
CA LYS A 71 -1.45 -3.56 14.46
C LYS A 71 -0.21 -4.34 14.88
N ALA A 72 -0.38 -5.52 15.47
CA ALA A 72 0.73 -6.37 15.92
C ALA A 72 1.63 -6.83 14.76
N SER A 73 1.06 -7.19 13.61
CA SER A 73 1.84 -7.57 12.42
C SER A 73 2.65 -6.39 11.86
N ILE A 74 2.07 -5.19 11.84
CA ILE A 74 2.74 -3.97 11.38
C ILE A 74 3.84 -3.52 12.34
N ASP A 75 3.58 -3.57 13.65
CA ASP A 75 4.57 -3.27 14.69
C ASP A 75 5.74 -4.26 14.62
N SER A 76 5.46 -5.56 14.45
CA SER A 76 6.49 -6.59 14.31
C SER A 76 7.35 -6.36 13.05
N LEU A 77 6.73 -6.06 11.91
CA LEU A 77 7.45 -5.79 10.66
C LEU A 77 8.37 -4.57 10.81
N SER A 78 7.86 -3.51 11.44
CA SER A 78 8.64 -2.29 11.67
C SER A 78 9.82 -2.53 12.62
N THR A 79 9.59 -3.30 13.69
CA THR A 79 10.63 -3.65 14.67
C THR A 79 11.73 -4.47 14.02
N SER A 80 11.39 -5.51 13.23
CA SER A 80 12.35 -6.31 12.49
C SER A 80 13.15 -5.45 11.49
N PHE A 81 12.49 -4.55 10.77
CA PHE A 81 13.17 -3.63 9.84
C PHE A 81 14.25 -2.80 10.53
N PHE A 82 13.94 -2.16 11.66
CA PHE A 82 14.94 -1.35 12.38
C PHE A 82 16.01 -2.19 13.10
N ALA A 83 15.69 -3.41 13.52
CA ALA A 83 16.67 -4.32 14.12
C ALA A 83 17.70 -4.84 13.09
N GLU A 84 17.27 -5.03 11.84
CA GLU A 84 18.14 -5.49 10.74
C GLU A 84 18.92 -4.35 10.08
N ASN A 85 18.44 -3.10 10.20
CA ASN A 85 19.01 -1.92 9.54
C ASN A 85 19.46 -0.90 10.58
N ASN A 86 20.68 -1.08 11.12
CA ASN A 86 21.27 -0.19 12.12
C ASN A 86 21.47 1.26 11.60
N GLU A 87 21.60 1.44 10.29
CA GLU A 87 21.59 2.75 9.63
C GLU A 87 20.63 2.70 8.44
N VAL A 88 19.53 3.45 8.51
CA VAL A 88 18.62 3.62 7.38
C VAL A 88 19.23 4.67 6.45
N VAL A 89 19.95 4.21 5.43
CA VAL A 89 20.43 5.07 4.36
C VAL A 89 19.25 5.37 3.43
N LEU A 90 18.80 6.63 3.42
CA LEU A 90 17.79 7.07 2.46
C LEU A 90 18.39 7.00 1.06
N PRO A 91 17.70 6.40 0.07
CA PRO A 91 18.21 6.38 -1.29
C PRO A 91 18.27 7.81 -1.84
N ASP A 92 19.36 8.17 -2.53
CA ASP A 92 19.58 9.51 -3.12
C ASP A 92 18.48 9.92 -4.11
N LYS A 93 17.74 8.95 -4.64
CA LYS A 93 16.62 9.14 -5.57
C LYS A 93 15.42 8.37 -5.08
N ALA A 94 14.24 8.95 -5.28
CA ALA A 94 12.98 8.25 -5.07
C ALA A 94 12.96 6.97 -5.91
N VAL A 95 12.57 5.87 -5.27
CA VAL A 95 12.35 4.61 -5.96
C VAL A 95 10.90 4.60 -6.43
N SER A 96 10.70 4.69 -7.74
CA SER A 96 9.37 4.54 -8.33
C SER A 96 9.00 3.07 -8.43
N ALA A 97 8.84 2.40 -7.28
CA ALA A 97 8.47 0.99 -7.21
C ALA A 97 7.41 0.72 -6.13
N PRO A 98 6.48 -0.22 -6.39
CA PRO A 98 5.65 -0.80 -5.35
C PRO A 98 6.53 -1.42 -4.26
N GLY A 99 6.12 -1.29 -3.00
CA GLY A 99 6.90 -1.79 -1.88
C GLY A 99 6.38 -1.36 -0.53
N VAL A 100 7.09 -1.78 0.51
CA VAL A 100 6.86 -1.34 1.89
C VAL A 100 7.91 -0.29 2.22
N TYR A 101 7.46 0.90 2.59
CA TYR A 101 8.29 2.03 2.97
C TYR A 101 8.12 2.24 4.48
N ILE A 102 9.23 2.19 5.22
CA ILE A 102 9.23 2.30 6.68
C ILE A 102 10.15 3.45 7.06
N GLY A 103 9.69 4.31 7.97
CA GLY A 103 10.46 5.43 8.47
C GLY A 103 10.09 5.78 9.91
N GLN A 104 10.90 6.65 10.50
CA GLN A 104 10.65 7.22 11.82
C GLN A 104 10.66 8.73 11.76
N PHE A 105 9.84 9.37 12.61
CA PHE A 105 9.86 10.81 12.79
C PHE A 105 9.59 11.17 14.24
N SER A 106 10.16 12.28 14.69
CA SER A 106 9.88 12.86 16.00
C SER A 106 8.81 13.94 15.90
N ALA A 107 7.98 14.06 16.94
CA ALA A 107 6.97 15.12 17.04
C ALA A 107 7.16 15.88 18.36
N ASP A 108 7.51 17.17 18.25
CA ASP A 108 7.67 18.05 19.40
C ASP A 108 6.32 18.47 19.99
N VAL A 109 5.31 18.61 19.13
CA VAL A 109 3.94 18.97 19.50
C VAL A 109 3.00 17.84 19.11
N LEU A 110 2.32 17.27 20.10
CA LEU A 110 1.35 16.19 19.88
C LEU A 110 -0.01 16.82 19.55
N THR A 111 -0.33 16.91 18.27
CA THR A 111 -1.57 17.49 17.74
C THR A 111 -2.14 16.63 16.62
N ASP A 112 -3.42 16.83 16.34
CA ASP A 112 -4.05 16.30 15.14
C ASP A 112 -3.31 16.86 13.92
N THR A 113 -3.14 16.03 12.90
CA THR A 113 -2.42 16.40 11.67
C THR A 113 -2.96 15.60 10.49
N PHE A 114 -2.41 15.83 9.30
CA PHE A 114 -2.82 15.19 8.07
C PHE A 114 -1.60 14.72 7.29
N PHE A 115 -1.48 13.42 7.04
CA PHE A 115 -0.47 12.90 6.13
C PHE A 115 -0.79 13.35 4.71
N ASP A 116 0.15 14.06 4.09
CA ASP A 116 0.04 14.52 2.72
C ASP A 116 0.59 13.47 1.76
N SER A 117 -0.33 12.86 1.00
CA SER A 117 0.01 11.78 0.09
C SER A 117 0.48 12.27 -1.27
N ARG A 118 0.51 13.58 -1.55
CA ARG A 118 1.05 14.10 -2.80
C ARG A 118 2.49 13.61 -3.01
N GLY A 119 2.80 13.18 -4.24
CA GLY A 119 4.07 12.55 -4.61
C GLY A 119 4.16 11.05 -4.28
N TRP A 120 3.19 10.47 -3.57
CA TRP A 120 2.98 9.02 -3.49
C TRP A 120 2.01 8.55 -4.59
N GLY A 121 2.00 7.25 -4.87
CA GLY A 121 1.19 6.65 -5.93
C GLY A 121 -0.19 6.25 -5.42
N LYS A 122 -0.27 5.06 -4.85
CA LYS A 122 -1.50 4.49 -4.28
C LYS A 122 -1.13 3.47 -3.22
N GLY A 123 -1.79 3.51 -2.07
CA GLY A 123 -1.42 2.57 -1.02
C GLY A 123 -2.21 2.69 0.26
N GLN A 124 -1.62 2.14 1.32
CA GLN A 124 -2.17 2.13 2.68
C GLN A 124 -1.18 2.80 3.64
N LEU A 125 -1.68 3.66 4.52
CA LEU A 125 -0.88 4.36 5.54
C LEU A 125 -1.07 3.72 6.92
N PHE A 126 0.05 3.58 7.64
CA PHE A 126 0.09 3.21 9.04
C PHE A 126 0.96 4.17 9.84
N ILE A 127 0.49 4.56 11.03
CA ILE A 127 1.26 5.34 12.02
C ILE A 127 1.22 4.58 13.33
N ASN A 128 2.39 4.25 13.89
CA ASN A 128 2.52 3.46 15.13
C ASN A 128 1.69 2.16 15.11
N GLY A 129 1.66 1.51 13.94
CA GLY A 129 0.89 0.29 13.68
C GLY A 129 -0.61 0.49 13.43
N TYR A 130 -1.17 1.69 13.68
CA TYR A 130 -2.56 1.99 13.40
C TYR A 130 -2.76 2.23 11.91
N ASN A 131 -3.70 1.49 11.31
CA ASN A 131 -4.08 1.67 9.92
C ASN A 131 -4.97 2.92 9.77
N LEU A 132 -4.48 3.93 9.04
CA LEU A 132 -5.16 5.20 8.83
C LEU A 132 -6.01 5.26 7.57
N GLY A 133 -5.93 4.24 6.73
CA GLY A 133 -6.70 4.17 5.49
C GLY A 133 -5.84 4.23 4.23
N ARG A 134 -6.54 4.36 3.10
CA ARG A 134 -5.97 4.33 1.76
C ARG A 134 -5.65 5.73 1.29
N TYR A 135 -4.56 5.88 0.57
CA TYR A 135 -4.28 7.07 -0.21
C TYR A 135 -4.29 6.73 -1.71
N TRP A 136 -4.79 7.65 -2.53
CA TRP A 136 -4.70 7.57 -3.98
C TRP A 136 -4.75 8.98 -4.59
N PRO A 137 -3.71 9.81 -4.36
CA PRO A 137 -3.69 11.22 -4.76
C PRO A 137 -3.89 11.42 -6.26
N LEU A 138 -3.41 10.49 -7.10
CA LEU A 138 -3.60 10.58 -8.56
C LEU A 138 -5.07 10.43 -8.98
N ALA A 139 -5.87 9.67 -8.24
CA ALA A 139 -7.30 9.54 -8.49
C ALA A 139 -8.12 10.66 -7.82
N GLY A 140 -7.67 11.16 -6.66
CA GLY A 140 -8.38 12.16 -5.89
C GLY A 140 -9.78 11.70 -5.42
N PRO A 141 -10.63 12.63 -4.94
CA PRO A 141 -10.29 14.03 -4.64
C PRO A 141 -9.50 14.16 -3.34
N GLN A 142 -9.44 13.13 -2.50
CA GLN A 142 -8.71 13.19 -1.23
C GLN A 142 -7.19 13.18 -1.46
N MET A 143 -6.48 14.21 -0.97
CA MET A 143 -5.01 14.30 -1.09
C MET A 143 -4.29 14.05 0.24
N THR A 144 -5.02 14.18 1.36
CA THR A 144 -4.48 13.97 2.69
C THR A 144 -5.28 12.98 3.52
N LEU A 145 -4.62 12.22 4.38
CA LEU A 145 -5.26 11.32 5.36
C LEU A 145 -5.19 11.94 6.75
N TYR A 146 -6.30 11.95 7.46
CA TYR A 146 -6.35 12.41 8.84
C TYR A 146 -5.52 11.50 9.76
N VAL A 147 -4.70 12.13 10.61
CA VAL A 147 -3.86 11.47 11.60
C VAL A 147 -4.28 11.98 12.98
N PRO A 148 -5.02 11.19 13.76
CA PRO A 148 -5.49 11.60 15.08
C PRO A 148 -4.32 11.77 16.06
N LYS A 149 -4.34 12.83 16.87
CA LYS A 149 -3.41 13.08 17.97
C LYS A 149 -3.20 11.86 18.88
N PRO A 150 -4.24 11.07 19.26
CA PRO A 150 -4.03 9.90 20.11
C PRO A 150 -3.07 8.85 19.51
N TYR A 151 -2.81 8.87 18.21
CA TYR A 151 -1.87 7.96 17.55
C TYR A 151 -0.45 8.55 17.45
N ILE A 152 -0.25 9.81 17.82
CA ILE A 152 1.05 10.50 17.75
C ILE A 152 1.74 10.47 19.12
N GLN A 153 3.01 10.11 19.10
CA GLN A 153 3.93 10.03 20.23
C GLN A 153 5.15 10.94 19.98
N LYS A 154 6.10 11.00 20.92
CA LYS A 154 7.35 11.75 20.71
C LYS A 154 8.22 11.19 19.58
N THR A 155 8.25 9.86 19.44
CA THR A 155 8.90 9.14 18.34
C THR A 155 7.86 8.23 17.71
N ASN A 156 7.72 8.32 16.40
CA ASN A 156 6.67 7.65 15.65
C ASN A 156 7.28 6.80 14.54
N THR A 157 6.69 5.65 14.31
CA THR A 157 6.93 4.84 13.11
C THR A 157 5.85 5.14 12.09
N ILE A 158 6.25 5.41 10.86
CA ILE A 158 5.37 5.46 9.69
C ILE A 158 5.67 4.26 8.80
N LEU A 159 4.62 3.59 8.33
CA LEU A 159 4.72 2.54 7.33
C LEU A 159 3.72 2.81 6.21
N LEU A 160 4.20 2.73 4.96
CA LEU A 160 3.37 2.78 3.78
C LEU A 160 3.49 1.47 3.00
N ILE A 161 2.35 0.90 2.62
CA ILE A 161 2.30 -0.11 1.57
C ILE A 161 1.96 0.62 0.28
N GLU A 162 2.97 0.89 -0.55
CA GLU A 162 2.85 1.60 -1.84
C GLU A 162 2.69 0.57 -2.98
N LEU A 163 1.69 0.77 -3.81
CA LEU A 163 1.28 -0.19 -4.84
C LEU A 163 1.61 0.28 -6.24
N ASN A 164 1.74 1.58 -6.51
CA ASN A 164 1.95 2.15 -7.84
C ASN A 164 3.34 2.80 -8.00
N GLY A 165 4.07 2.97 -6.91
CA GLY A 165 5.39 3.61 -6.86
C GLY A 165 5.32 5.06 -6.37
N ALA A 166 6.41 5.50 -5.74
CA ALA A 166 6.52 6.83 -5.16
C ALA A 166 7.49 7.71 -5.97
N GLN A 167 7.15 9.00 -6.10
CA GLN A 167 8.03 10.02 -6.67
C GLN A 167 8.90 10.70 -5.60
N GLN A 168 8.72 10.31 -4.34
CA GLN A 168 9.48 10.80 -3.19
C GLN A 168 9.81 9.66 -2.21
N ASN A 169 10.79 9.90 -1.36
CA ASN A 169 11.25 8.97 -0.31
C ASN A 169 11.04 9.54 1.11
N TYR A 170 10.21 10.57 1.24
CA TYR A 170 9.90 11.25 2.51
C TYR A 170 8.39 11.42 2.68
N ALA A 171 7.95 11.55 3.93
CA ALA A 171 6.57 11.79 4.30
C ALA A 171 6.37 13.26 4.67
N ASN A 172 5.31 13.88 4.15
CA ASN A 172 4.90 15.23 4.52
C ASN A 172 3.65 15.19 5.38
N PHE A 173 3.55 16.16 6.29
CA PHE A 173 2.36 16.37 7.11
C PHE A 173 1.87 17.81 6.95
N SER A 174 0.56 18.00 6.99
CA SER A 174 -0.11 19.28 6.86
C SER A 174 -1.05 19.51 8.06
N ASN A 175 -1.32 20.77 8.37
CA ASN A 175 -2.20 21.15 9.48
C ASN A 175 -3.68 21.25 9.10
N HIS A 176 -4.04 20.91 7.85
CA HIS A 176 -5.41 20.94 7.35
C HIS A 176 -5.62 19.85 6.29
N ALA A 177 -6.86 19.44 6.08
CA ALA A 177 -7.21 18.53 5.01
C ALA A 177 -7.06 19.21 3.64
N VAL A 178 -6.47 18.50 2.68
CA VAL A 178 -6.36 18.92 1.29
C VAL A 178 -7.16 17.97 0.40
N TRP A 179 -7.95 18.56 -0.49
CA TRP A 179 -8.70 17.89 -1.53
C TRP A 179 -8.29 18.48 -2.89
N THR A 180 -8.45 17.73 -3.99
CA THR A 180 -8.33 18.30 -5.33
C THR A 180 -9.48 19.27 -5.58
N ASN A 181 -9.22 20.32 -6.35
CA ASN A 181 -10.25 21.22 -6.86
C ASN A 181 -11.09 20.55 -7.95
#